data_AF-A0ABD5T2R1-F1
#
_entry.id   AF-A0ABD5T2R1-F1
#
_cell.length_a   1.000
_cell.length_b   1.000
_cell.length_c   1.000
_cell.angle_alpha   90.00
_cell.angle_beta   90.00
_cell.angle_gamma   90.00
#
_symmetry.space_group_name_H-M   'P 1'
#
loop_
_entity.id
_entity.type
_entity.pdbx_description
1 polymer ?
#
loop_
_entity_poly.entity_id
_entity_poly.type
_entity_poly.pdbx_seq_one_letter_code
_entity_poly.pdbx_strand_id
1 'polypeptide(L)'
;LYVSLDGDLLADEREERGWSLGRLATELGVSRRTVSKYEDGMNASIEVAVQLEDLFDEPFSSPVDVLDGADQVRDSDPTPAAPDTDPDDEHVVHVLTNAGFTVHPTARAPFKAVSEDEDSAVTRVLTGHSTFTPAAEKRARIMSSIGEVARTRSVYFTEGAERRESVDGTALVSCEELAGISDPEEIRELIRDRAAVPSEA
;
A
#
# COMPACT_ATOMS: atom_id res chain seq x y z
N LEU A 1 9.60 -11.74 -5.05
CA LEU A 1 8.28 -11.28 -5.51
C LEU A 1 7.90 -12.09 -6.75
N TYR A 2 6.60 -12.24 -7.02
CA TYR A 2 6.08 -12.96 -8.18
C TYR A 2 5.20 -12.04 -9.02
N VAL A 3 5.10 -12.34 -10.32
CA VAL A 3 4.27 -11.62 -11.30
C VAL A 3 3.49 -12.62 -12.15
N SER A 4 2.34 -12.19 -12.66
CA SER A 4 1.58 -12.96 -13.64
C SER A 4 2.31 -12.93 -14.98
N LEU A 5 2.36 -14.08 -15.65
CA LEU A 5 2.90 -14.22 -16.99
C LEU A 5 1.75 -14.41 -17.97
N ASP A 6 1.90 -13.81 -19.16
CA ASP A 6 1.08 -14.17 -20.30
C ASP A 6 1.54 -15.53 -20.84
N GLY A 7 0.83 -16.58 -20.40
CA GLY A 7 1.14 -17.96 -20.76
C GLY A 7 0.89 -18.27 -22.24
N ASP A 8 -0.10 -17.62 -22.83
CA ASP A 8 -0.45 -17.78 -24.24
C ASP A 8 0.66 -17.16 -25.11
N LEU A 9 1.09 -15.93 -24.80
CA LEU A 9 2.22 -15.27 -25.47
C LEU A 9 3.51 -16.09 -25.37
N LEU A 10 3.78 -16.68 -24.19
CA LEU A 10 4.95 -17.53 -23.99
C LEU A 10 4.93 -18.79 -24.86
N ALA A 11 3.77 -19.42 -24.98
CA ALA A 11 3.61 -20.59 -25.84
C ALA A 11 3.85 -20.22 -27.32
N ASP A 12 3.26 -19.10 -27.76
CA ASP A 12 3.38 -18.60 -29.14
C ASP A 12 4.85 -18.30 -29.49
N GLU A 13 5.54 -17.47 -28.72
CA GLU A 13 6.95 -17.10 -28.98
C GLU A 13 7.90 -18.32 -28.97
N ARG A 14 7.65 -19.27 -28.04
CA ARG A 14 8.41 -20.52 -28.01
C ARG A 14 8.20 -21.32 -29.30
N GLU A 15 6.97 -21.44 -29.76
CA GLU A 15 6.61 -22.24 -30.94
C GLU A 15 7.06 -21.60 -32.25
N GLU A 16 6.95 -20.27 -32.38
CA GLU A 16 7.42 -19.51 -33.53
C GLU A 16 8.94 -19.66 -33.72
N ARG A 17 9.71 -19.71 -32.63
CA ARG A 17 11.16 -19.98 -32.68
C ARG A 17 11.51 -21.47 -32.86
N GLY A 18 10.51 -22.35 -32.89
CA GLY A 18 10.68 -23.80 -32.99
C GLY A 18 11.34 -24.42 -31.75
N TRP A 19 11.17 -23.82 -30.57
CA TRP A 19 11.78 -24.27 -29.34
C TRP A 19 10.93 -25.31 -28.64
N SER A 20 11.58 -26.34 -28.11
CA SER A 20 10.91 -27.26 -27.18
C SER A 20 10.81 -26.64 -25.79
N LEU A 21 9.84 -27.09 -24.98
CA LEU A 21 9.77 -26.75 -23.56
C LEU A 21 11.10 -26.95 -22.82
N GLY A 22 11.86 -27.99 -23.18
CA GLY A 22 13.16 -28.27 -22.57
C GLY A 22 14.24 -27.28 -22.97
N ARG A 23 14.18 -26.76 -24.21
CA ARG A 23 15.11 -25.72 -24.66
C ARG A 23 14.86 -24.43 -23.88
N LEU A 24 13.62 -23.96 -23.83
CA LEU A 24 13.26 -22.77 -23.06
C LEU A 24 13.59 -22.93 -21.57
N ALA A 25 13.35 -24.12 -21.00
CA ALA A 25 13.72 -24.42 -19.62
C ALA A 25 15.23 -24.29 -19.36
N THR A 26 16.07 -24.61 -20.35
CA THR A 26 17.52 -24.45 -20.26
C THR A 26 17.92 -22.98 -20.26
N GLU A 27 17.34 -22.17 -21.15
CA GLU A 27 17.60 -20.73 -21.21
C GLU A 27 17.23 -20.04 -19.89
N LEU A 28 16.09 -20.43 -19.30
CA LEU A 28 15.58 -19.88 -18.04
C LEU A 28 16.20 -20.49 -16.77
N GLY A 29 17.01 -21.54 -16.89
CA GLY A 29 17.55 -22.25 -15.72
C GLY A 29 16.48 -22.92 -14.84
N VAL A 30 15.32 -23.26 -15.41
CA VAL A 30 14.20 -23.89 -14.69
C VAL A 30 13.93 -25.31 -15.20
N SER A 31 12.94 -25.99 -14.61
CA SER A 31 12.52 -27.31 -15.09
C SER A 31 11.58 -27.21 -16.30
N ARG A 32 11.59 -28.21 -17.18
CA ARG A 32 10.61 -28.34 -18.28
C ARG A 32 9.16 -28.23 -17.78
N ARG A 33 8.88 -28.82 -16.60
CA ARG A 33 7.54 -28.75 -15.97
C ARG A 33 7.19 -27.33 -15.53
N THR A 34 8.18 -26.53 -15.16
CA THR A 34 7.99 -25.13 -14.78
C THR A 34 7.57 -24.32 -16.00
N VAL A 35 8.25 -24.48 -17.14
CA VAL A 35 7.87 -23.81 -18.39
C VAL A 35 6.45 -24.17 -18.81
N SER A 36 6.11 -25.46 -18.79
CA SER A 36 4.73 -25.92 -19.07
C SER A 36 3.71 -25.23 -18.16
N LYS A 37 4.04 -25.05 -16.88
CA LYS A 37 3.16 -24.35 -15.93
C LYS A 37 3.06 -22.86 -16.22
N TYR A 38 4.12 -22.22 -16.69
CA TYR A 38 4.08 -20.81 -17.10
C TYR A 38 3.15 -20.62 -18.29
N GLU A 39 3.23 -21.51 -19.29
CA GLU A 39 2.29 -21.54 -20.42
C GLU A 39 0.84 -21.80 -19.95
N ASP A 40 0.65 -22.60 -18.89
CA ASP A 40 -0.67 -22.80 -18.25
C ASP A 40 -1.13 -21.62 -17.37
N GLY A 41 -0.45 -20.45 -17.39
CA GLY A 41 -0.83 -19.24 -16.65
C GLY A 41 -0.31 -19.14 -15.21
N MET A 42 0.73 -19.88 -14.85
CA MET A 42 1.36 -19.78 -13.53
C MET A 42 2.22 -18.52 -13.36
N ASN A 43 2.13 -17.89 -12.19
CA ASN A 43 3.02 -16.80 -11.81
C ASN A 43 4.50 -17.22 -11.77
N ALA A 44 5.39 -16.34 -12.23
CA ALA A 44 6.84 -16.52 -12.16
C ALA A 44 7.48 -15.52 -11.20
N SER A 45 8.74 -15.77 -10.80
CA SER A 45 9.51 -14.75 -10.09
C SER A 45 9.77 -13.57 -11.02
N ILE A 46 9.97 -12.37 -10.45
CA ILE A 46 10.36 -11.19 -11.23
C ILE A 46 11.63 -11.47 -12.05
N GLU A 47 12.60 -12.18 -11.47
CA GLU A 47 13.85 -12.54 -12.17
C GLU A 47 13.59 -13.36 -13.44
N VAL A 48 12.68 -14.33 -13.39
CA VAL A 48 12.32 -15.14 -14.57
C VAL A 48 11.54 -14.32 -15.58
N ALA A 49 10.64 -13.43 -15.13
CA ALA A 49 9.89 -12.55 -16.02
C ALA A 49 10.83 -11.60 -16.78
N VAL A 50 11.76 -10.94 -16.09
CA VAL A 50 12.78 -10.09 -16.71
C VAL A 50 13.64 -10.88 -17.70
N GLN A 51 14.02 -12.11 -17.34
CA GLN A 51 14.80 -12.96 -18.23
C GLN A 51 14.03 -13.35 -19.51
N LEU A 52 12.72 -13.58 -19.41
CA LEU A 52 11.86 -13.82 -20.57
C LEU A 52 11.82 -12.57 -21.47
N GLU A 53 11.63 -11.39 -20.87
CA GLU A 53 11.61 -10.11 -21.59
C GLU A 53 12.93 -9.88 -22.33
N ASP A 54 14.07 -10.15 -21.69
CA ASP A 54 15.39 -10.07 -22.32
C ASP A 54 15.57 -11.11 -23.46
N LEU A 55 14.97 -12.30 -23.31
CA LEU A 55 15.14 -13.40 -24.26
C LEU A 55 14.33 -13.22 -25.53
N PHE A 56 13.13 -12.64 -25.43
CA PHE A 56 12.26 -12.43 -26.59
C PHE A 56 12.12 -10.96 -27.04
N ASP A 57 12.65 -10.01 -26.27
CA ASP A 57 12.58 -8.56 -26.54
C ASP A 57 11.14 -8.00 -26.55
N GLU A 58 10.28 -8.58 -25.70
CA GLU A 58 8.87 -8.18 -25.52
C GLU A 58 8.41 -8.43 -24.07
N PRO A 59 7.52 -7.59 -23.49
CA PRO A 59 6.94 -7.82 -22.17
C PRO A 59 6.15 -9.14 -22.05
N PHE A 60 6.53 -9.99 -21.08
CA PHE A 60 5.75 -11.18 -20.70
C PHE A 60 4.96 -10.99 -19.41
N SER A 61 5.30 -9.98 -18.61
CA SER A 61 4.58 -9.70 -17.38
C SER A 61 3.26 -8.99 -17.70
N SER A 62 2.14 -9.62 -17.33
CA SER A 62 0.83 -8.98 -17.50
C SER A 62 0.66 -7.91 -16.42
N PRO A 63 0.22 -6.68 -16.76
CA PRO A 63 -0.11 -5.69 -15.76
C PRO A 63 -1.24 -6.21 -14.87
N VAL A 64 -1.16 -5.93 -13.57
CA VAL A 64 -2.23 -6.27 -12.64
C VAL A 64 -3.41 -5.37 -12.96
N ASP A 65 -4.49 -5.94 -13.48
CA ASP A 65 -5.76 -5.23 -13.56
C ASP A 65 -6.40 -5.19 -12.17
N VAL A 66 -6.24 -4.04 -11.50
CA VAL A 66 -6.79 -3.79 -10.16
C VAL A 66 -8.28 -3.52 -10.18
N LEU A 67 -8.87 -3.28 -11.36
CA LEU A 67 -10.25 -2.89 -11.54
C LEU A 67 -11.08 -3.99 -12.21
N ASP A 68 -10.47 -5.08 -12.68
CA ASP A 68 -11.20 -6.21 -13.21
C ASP A 68 -12.13 -6.81 -12.14
N GLY A 69 -13.41 -6.95 -12.49
CA GLY A 69 -14.47 -7.32 -11.56
C GLY A 69 -15.02 -6.20 -10.67
N ALA A 70 -14.49 -4.97 -10.70
CA ALA A 70 -15.02 -3.84 -9.91
C ALA A 70 -16.48 -3.51 -10.26
N ASP A 71 -16.89 -3.73 -11.51
CA ASP A 71 -18.27 -3.51 -11.96
C ASP A 71 -19.25 -4.56 -11.38
N GLN A 72 -18.78 -5.75 -11.00
CA GLN A 72 -19.61 -6.77 -10.35
C GLN A 72 -19.89 -6.43 -8.87
N VAL A 73 -19.10 -5.55 -8.26
CA VAL A 73 -19.22 -5.15 -6.85
C VAL A 73 -20.26 -4.03 -6.66
N ARG A 74 -20.63 -3.33 -7.73
CA ARG A 74 -21.51 -2.14 -7.63
C ARG A 74 -22.98 -2.46 -7.43
N ASP A 75 -23.45 -3.67 -7.73
CA ASP A 75 -24.88 -3.91 -7.96
C ASP A 75 -25.59 -4.94 -7.05
N SER A 76 -24.98 -5.49 -5.99
CA SER A 76 -25.71 -6.53 -5.22
C SER A 76 -25.51 -6.67 -3.73
N ASP A 77 -24.43 -6.18 -3.12
CA ASP A 77 -24.25 -6.31 -1.66
C ASP A 77 -24.27 -4.95 -0.95
N PRO A 78 -25.02 -4.81 0.17
CA PRO A 78 -24.95 -3.61 0.99
C PRO A 78 -23.50 -3.38 1.45
N THR A 79 -23.09 -2.11 1.53
CA THR A 79 -21.77 -1.73 2.05
C THR A 79 -21.54 -2.45 3.38
N PRO A 80 -20.45 -3.22 3.51
CA PRO A 80 -20.11 -3.90 4.76
C PRO A 80 -20.05 -2.89 5.91
N ALA A 81 -20.43 -3.31 7.12
CA ALA A 81 -20.22 -2.49 8.30
C ALA A 81 -18.73 -2.13 8.44
N ALA A 82 -18.46 -0.92 8.91
CA ALA A 82 -17.10 -0.51 9.24
C ALA A 82 -16.50 -1.49 10.26
N PRO A 83 -15.21 -1.82 10.16
CA PRO A 83 -14.56 -2.63 11.17
C PRO A 83 -14.59 -1.91 12.53
N ASP A 84 -14.69 -2.68 13.60
CA ASP A 84 -14.55 -2.16 14.95
C ASP A 84 -13.16 -1.53 15.13
N THR A 85 -13.10 -0.48 15.96
CA THR A 85 -11.82 0.14 16.33
C THR A 85 -11.05 -0.83 17.24
N ASP A 86 -9.76 -0.97 17.01
CA ASP A 86 -8.86 -1.69 17.90
C ASP A 86 -8.84 -0.97 19.27
N PRO A 87 -9.02 -1.66 20.42
CA PRO A 87 -9.00 -1.02 21.73
C PRO A 87 -7.76 -0.15 21.98
N ASP A 88 -6.61 -0.54 21.42
CA ASP A 88 -5.36 0.23 21.55
C ASP A 88 -5.43 1.57 20.77
N ASP A 89 -6.29 1.67 19.76
CA ASP A 89 -6.43 2.84 18.90
C ASP A 89 -7.58 3.78 19.33
N GLU A 90 -8.40 3.42 20.32
CA GLU A 90 -9.55 4.22 20.77
C GLU A 90 -9.18 5.66 21.14
N HIS A 91 -8.06 5.84 21.84
CA HIS A 91 -7.59 7.17 22.22
C HIS A 91 -7.25 8.03 21.00
N VAL A 92 -6.54 7.45 20.03
CA VAL A 92 -6.16 8.14 18.79
C VAL A 92 -7.40 8.52 17.99
N VAL A 93 -8.36 7.60 17.86
CA VAL A 93 -9.63 7.86 17.16
C VAL A 93 -10.40 8.99 17.85
N HIS A 94 -10.49 8.97 19.18
CA HIS A 94 -11.17 10.01 19.95
C HIS A 94 -10.50 11.39 19.80
N VAL A 95 -9.17 11.45 19.86
CA VAL A 95 -8.41 12.70 19.70
C VAL A 95 -8.63 13.28 18.30
N LEU A 96 -8.52 12.47 17.25
CA LEU A 96 -8.77 12.92 15.88
C LEU A 96 -10.23 13.34 15.67
N THR A 97 -11.19 12.61 16.24
CA THR A 97 -12.61 12.97 16.16
C THR A 97 -12.89 14.32 16.83
N ASN A 98 -12.30 14.57 18.00
CA ASN A 98 -12.41 15.86 18.70
C ASN A 98 -11.68 16.99 17.97
N ALA A 99 -10.63 16.65 17.23
CA ALA A 99 -9.97 17.54 16.27
C ALA A 99 -10.81 17.74 14.99
N GLY A 100 -12.07 17.30 14.94
CA GLY A 100 -12.99 17.51 13.82
C GLY A 100 -12.64 16.72 12.57
N PHE A 101 -11.96 15.58 12.72
CA PHE A 101 -11.83 14.61 11.64
C PHE A 101 -12.95 13.56 11.73
N THR A 102 -13.50 13.18 10.58
CA THR A 102 -14.25 11.94 10.46
C THR A 102 -13.27 10.78 10.30
N VAL A 103 -13.21 9.86 11.27
CA VAL A 103 -12.21 8.78 11.32
C VAL A 103 -12.81 7.43 10.89
N HIS A 104 -12.16 6.76 9.95
CA HIS A 104 -12.55 5.45 9.44
C HIS A 104 -11.48 4.40 9.78
N PRO A 105 -11.74 3.48 10.73
CA PRO A 105 -10.81 2.40 11.07
C PRO A 105 -10.58 1.44 9.90
N THR A 106 -9.41 0.80 9.88
CA THR A 106 -9.03 -0.17 8.84
C THR A 106 -8.46 -1.45 9.43
N ALA A 107 -8.90 -2.60 8.93
CA ALA A 107 -8.50 -3.91 9.48
C ALA A 107 -7.20 -4.48 8.88
N ARG A 108 -6.94 -4.25 7.58
CA ARG A 108 -5.82 -4.85 6.83
C ARG A 108 -5.09 -3.84 5.97
N ALA A 109 -4.63 -2.77 6.60
CA ALA A 109 -3.89 -1.70 5.93
C ALA A 109 -2.55 -1.45 6.63
N PRO A 110 -1.58 -0.81 5.95
CA PRO A 110 -0.36 -0.31 6.59
C PRO A 110 -0.61 0.90 7.51
N PHE A 111 -1.86 1.32 7.66
CA PHE A 111 -2.35 2.32 8.60
C PHE A 111 -3.49 1.70 9.42
N LYS A 112 -3.83 2.30 10.57
CA LYS A 112 -4.92 1.89 11.45
C LYS A 112 -6.23 2.60 11.12
N ALA A 113 -6.15 3.83 10.59
CA ALA A 113 -7.33 4.59 10.17
C ALA A 113 -7.02 5.51 8.99
N VAL A 114 -8.09 5.89 8.29
CA VAL A 114 -8.13 6.98 7.31
C VAL A 114 -9.08 8.04 7.86
N SER A 115 -8.64 9.28 7.89
CA SER A 115 -9.44 10.37 8.44
C SER A 115 -9.64 11.47 7.41
N GLU A 116 -10.82 12.07 7.38
CA GLU A 116 -11.17 13.22 6.52
C GLU A 116 -11.39 14.46 7.38
N ASP A 117 -10.75 15.57 7.02
CA ASP A 117 -10.96 16.86 7.68
C ASP A 117 -12.31 17.44 7.25
N GLU A 118 -13.24 17.64 8.19
CA GLU A 118 -14.57 18.19 7.91
C GLU A 118 -14.51 19.60 7.30
N ASP A 119 -13.50 20.38 7.66
CA ASP A 119 -13.30 21.76 7.20
C ASP A 119 -12.56 21.83 5.85
N SER A 120 -11.96 20.72 5.42
CA SER A 120 -11.25 20.60 4.15
C SER A 120 -11.33 19.17 3.63
N ALA A 121 -12.38 18.85 2.88
CA ALA A 121 -12.62 17.54 2.27
C ALA A 121 -11.49 17.03 1.32
N VAL A 122 -10.49 17.87 1.04
CA VAL A 122 -9.29 17.53 0.25
C VAL A 122 -8.17 16.98 1.15
N THR A 123 -8.20 17.23 2.46
CA THR A 123 -7.17 16.79 3.40
C THR A 123 -7.55 15.44 4.01
N ARG A 124 -7.06 14.37 3.40
CA ARG A 124 -7.11 13.02 4.00
C ARG A 124 -5.85 12.74 4.79
N VAL A 125 -5.99 12.03 5.90
CA VAL A 125 -4.88 11.66 6.79
C VAL A 125 -4.86 10.14 6.98
N LEU A 126 -3.72 9.53 6.67
CA LEU A 126 -3.42 8.15 7.04
C LEU A 126 -2.84 8.15 8.44
N THR A 127 -3.42 7.34 9.33
CA THR A 127 -3.03 7.29 10.74
C THR A 127 -2.47 5.93 11.08
N GLY A 128 -1.23 5.89 11.58
CA GLY A 128 -0.62 4.72 12.21
C GLY A 128 -0.55 4.91 13.71
N HIS A 129 -0.55 3.81 14.47
CA HIS A 129 -0.37 3.85 15.92
C HIS A 129 0.29 2.55 16.39
N SER A 130 1.39 2.67 17.17
CA SER A 130 2.05 1.59 17.91
C SER A 130 3.27 2.13 18.69
N THR A 131 3.89 1.31 19.53
CA THR A 131 5.29 1.52 19.91
C THR A 131 6.19 1.69 18.68
N PHE A 132 7.17 2.60 18.73
CA PHE A 132 8.02 2.92 17.59
C PHE A 132 9.21 1.95 17.42
N THR A 133 8.94 0.82 16.80
CA THR A 133 9.93 -0.21 16.47
C THR A 133 10.49 -0.04 15.04
N PRO A 134 11.53 -0.77 14.62
CA PRO A 134 11.96 -0.78 13.22
C PRO A 134 10.85 -1.17 12.23
N ALA A 135 9.89 -1.98 12.67
CA ALA A 135 8.71 -2.32 11.87
C ALA A 135 7.74 -1.12 11.75
N ALA A 136 7.57 -0.34 12.81
CA ALA A 136 6.80 0.91 12.78
C ALA A 136 7.47 1.95 11.89
N GLU A 137 8.80 2.08 11.94
CA GLU A 137 9.54 2.96 11.03
C GLU A 137 9.32 2.55 9.57
N LYS A 138 9.43 1.25 9.24
CA LYS A 138 9.13 0.74 7.90
C LYS A 138 7.68 1.05 7.48
N ARG A 139 6.73 0.93 8.40
CA ARG A 139 5.32 1.23 8.16
C ARG A 139 5.11 2.72 7.89
N ALA A 140 5.75 3.61 8.65
CA ALA A 140 5.72 5.06 8.42
C ALA A 140 6.26 5.44 7.03
N ARG A 141 7.32 4.77 6.55
CA ARG A 141 7.82 4.97 5.18
C ARG A 141 6.80 4.54 4.12
N ILE A 142 6.17 3.38 4.30
CA ILE A 142 5.11 2.89 3.40
C ILE A 142 3.93 3.88 3.37
N MET A 143 3.50 4.37 4.53
CA MET A 143 2.43 5.37 4.62
C MET A 143 2.79 6.67 3.90
N SER A 144 4.04 7.09 3.94
CA SER A 144 4.50 8.26 3.16
C SER A 144 4.35 8.01 1.66
N SER A 145 4.87 6.89 1.15
CA SER A 145 4.77 6.56 -0.27
C SER A 145 3.32 6.45 -0.75
N ILE A 146 2.43 5.89 0.08
CA ILE A 146 1.00 5.85 -0.22
C ILE A 146 0.42 7.27 -0.23
N GLY A 147 0.77 8.10 0.75
CA GLY A 147 0.28 9.47 0.84
C GLY A 147 0.69 10.35 -0.34
N GLU A 148 1.90 10.17 -0.87
CA GLU A 148 2.37 10.87 -2.05
C GLU A 148 1.49 10.58 -3.29
N VAL A 149 1.14 9.30 -3.50
CA VAL A 149 0.32 8.84 -4.63
C VAL A 149 -1.17 9.15 -4.42
N ALA A 150 -1.69 8.87 -3.23
CA ALA A 150 -3.09 9.05 -2.88
C ALA A 150 -3.45 10.50 -2.50
N ARG A 151 -2.47 11.41 -2.52
CA ARG A 151 -2.61 12.82 -2.11
C ARG A 151 -3.16 12.95 -0.69
N THR A 152 -2.62 12.17 0.22
CA THR A 152 -2.98 12.19 1.64
C THR A 152 -1.77 12.55 2.49
N ARG A 153 -2.01 13.17 3.64
CA ARG A 153 -1.00 13.31 4.69
C ARG A 153 -0.89 12.01 5.48
N SER A 154 0.22 11.85 6.19
CA SER A 154 0.48 10.66 7.01
C SER A 154 0.98 11.09 8.39
N VAL A 155 0.37 10.53 9.43
CA VAL A 155 0.76 10.71 10.83
C VAL A 155 0.88 9.36 11.52
N TYR A 156 1.91 9.19 12.34
CA TYR A 156 2.16 7.99 13.11
C TYR A 156 2.23 8.35 14.59
N PHE A 157 1.24 7.88 15.34
CA PHE A 157 1.19 8.05 16.78
C PHE A 157 2.07 7.02 17.48
N THR A 158 2.90 7.49 18.40
CA THR A 158 3.84 6.65 19.15
C THR A 158 3.51 6.70 20.63
N GLU A 159 3.65 5.56 21.32
CA GLU A 159 3.38 5.49 22.76
C GLU A 159 4.37 6.34 23.59
N GLY A 160 5.58 6.56 23.08
CA GLY A 160 6.61 7.38 23.71
C GLY A 160 7.12 8.50 22.80
N ALA A 161 7.84 9.45 23.40
CA ALA A 161 8.47 10.54 22.68
C ALA A 161 9.64 10.04 21.81
N GLU A 162 9.61 10.39 20.53
CA GLU A 162 10.68 10.09 19.58
C GLU A 162 11.61 11.29 19.39
N ARG A 163 12.90 11.03 19.14
CA ARG A 163 13.89 12.09 18.88
C ARG A 163 13.74 12.78 17.53
N ARG A 164 12.97 12.17 16.63
CA ARG A 164 12.73 12.66 15.27
C ARG A 164 11.25 13.00 15.15
N GLU A 165 10.94 14.07 14.44
CA GLU A 165 9.57 14.57 14.28
C GLU A 165 8.87 13.98 13.05
N SER A 166 9.61 13.30 12.17
CA SER A 166 9.06 12.65 10.98
C SER A 166 9.92 11.50 10.46
N VAL A 167 9.33 10.66 9.61
CA VAL A 167 10.00 9.64 8.78
C VAL A 167 9.48 9.76 7.35
N ASP A 168 10.37 10.13 6.43
CA ASP A 168 10.09 10.27 5.01
C ASP A 168 8.83 11.10 4.69
N GLY A 169 8.46 12.07 5.53
CA GLY A 169 7.24 12.89 5.35
C GLY A 169 6.00 12.40 6.12
N THR A 170 6.07 11.25 6.78
CA THR A 170 5.08 10.85 7.80
C THR A 170 5.44 11.53 9.13
N ALA A 171 4.53 12.33 9.68
CA ALA A 171 4.72 12.98 10.99
C ALA A 171 4.77 11.93 12.11
N LEU A 172 5.69 12.09 13.06
CA LEU A 172 5.69 11.33 14.31
C LEU A 172 5.17 12.21 15.44
N VAL A 173 4.23 11.68 16.21
CA VAL A 173 3.57 12.41 17.30
C VAL A 173 3.37 11.46 18.46
N SER A 174 3.84 11.80 19.65
CA SER A 174 3.62 10.91 20.79
C SER A 174 2.20 11.06 21.34
N CYS A 175 1.66 10.02 21.95
CA CYS A 175 0.39 10.12 22.67
C CYS A 175 0.47 11.10 23.85
N GLU A 176 1.65 11.26 24.46
CA GLU A 176 1.90 12.29 25.49
C GLU A 176 1.78 13.71 24.92
N GLU A 177 2.32 13.94 23.72
CA GLU A 177 2.23 15.22 23.02
C GLU A 177 0.78 15.54 22.66
N LEU A 178 0.05 14.56 22.11
CA LEU A 178 -1.39 14.70 21.83
C LEU A 178 -2.19 15.03 23.09
N ALA A 179 -1.93 14.35 24.20
CA ALA A 179 -2.64 14.57 25.46
C ALA A 179 -2.36 15.96 26.06
N GLY A 180 -1.24 16.60 25.69
CA GLY A 180 -0.91 17.96 26.07
C GLY A 180 -1.67 19.04 25.30
N ILE A 181 -2.26 18.70 24.15
CA ILE A 181 -2.97 19.64 23.27
C ILE A 181 -4.45 19.64 23.65
N SER A 182 -4.95 20.81 24.06
CA SER A 182 -6.37 20.99 24.41
C SER A 182 -7.18 21.65 23.29
N ASP A 183 -6.51 22.32 22.34
CA ASP A 183 -7.16 22.96 21.20
C ASP A 183 -7.22 21.98 20.01
N PRO A 184 -8.43 21.59 19.55
CA PRO A 184 -8.65 20.85 18.32
C PRO A 184 -7.87 21.37 17.10
N GLU A 185 -7.75 22.69 16.97
CA GLU A 185 -7.08 23.30 15.81
C GLU A 185 -5.56 23.12 15.86
N GLU A 186 -4.95 23.14 17.04
CA GLU A 186 -3.52 22.85 17.22
C GLU A 186 -3.16 21.43 16.77
N ILE A 187 -4.06 20.46 16.96
CA ILE A 187 -3.84 19.08 16.47
C ILE A 187 -3.82 19.05 14.95
N ARG A 188 -4.76 19.76 14.30
CA ARG A 188 -4.81 19.86 12.84
C ARG A 188 -3.54 20.52 12.33
N GLU A 189 -3.16 21.68 12.88
CA GLU A 189 -1.94 22.42 12.51
C GLU A 189 -0.68 21.57 12.67
N LEU A 190 -0.53 20.85 13.79
CA LEU A 190 0.59 19.94 14.00
C LEU A 190 0.69 18.87 12.91
N ILE A 191 -0.44 18.29 12.50
CA ILE A 191 -0.48 17.35 11.38
C ILE A 191 -0.14 18.06 10.07
N ARG A 192 -0.60 19.30 9.83
CA ARG A 192 -0.28 20.05 8.59
C ARG A 192 1.19 20.41 8.48
N ASP A 193 1.81 20.77 9.59
CA ASP A 193 3.16 21.33 9.64
C ASP A 193 4.24 20.24 9.59
N ARG A 194 4.01 19.11 10.26
CA ARG A 194 4.99 18.01 10.32
C ARG A 194 4.83 16.99 9.20
N ALA A 195 3.60 16.79 8.69
CA ALA A 195 3.39 15.88 7.57
C ALA A 195 3.70 16.62 6.26
N ALA A 196 4.47 15.97 5.38
CA ALA A 196 4.78 16.54 4.09
C ALA A 196 3.49 16.87 3.32
N VAL A 197 3.46 18.05 2.68
CA VAL A 197 2.41 18.38 1.70
C VAL A 197 2.63 17.48 0.47
N PRO A 198 1.62 16.73 0.01
CA PRO A 198 1.73 15.99 -1.24
C PRO A 198 2.10 16.96 -2.38
N SER A 199 3.08 16.61 -3.22
CA SER A 199 3.50 17.46 -4.33
C SER A 199 2.32 17.82 -5.25
N GLU A 200 2.28 19.01 -5.85
CA GLU A 200 1.38 19.23 -7.00
C GLU A 200 1.99 18.53 -8.23
N ALA A 201 1.17 17.80 -9.00
CA ALA A 201 1.60 17.13 -10.24
C ALA A 201 1.50 18.09 -11.43
#